data_AF-A0A538L5T0-F1
#
_entry.id   AF-A0A538L5T0-F1
#
_cell.length_a   1.000
_cell.length_b   1.000
_cell.length_c   1.000
_cell.angle_alpha   90.00
_cell.angle_beta   90.00
_cell.angle_gamma   90.00
#
_symmetry.space_group_name_H-M   'P 1'
#
loop_
_entity.id
_entity.type
_entity.pdbx_description
1 polymer ?
#
loop_
_entity_poly.entity_id
_entity_poly.type
_entity_poly.pdbx_seq_one_letter_code
_entity_poly.pdbx_strand_id
1 'polypeptide(L)' 'SFPYEILWEERVLRSVANLTRADGEEFMALAPRVPVRAQVEPHPLDDANEALGRLRDGRIRGSAVLIPPGRTPVPDQEAA' A
#
# COMPACT_ATOMS: atom_id res chain seq x y z
N SER A 1 5.21 6.37 -27.05
CA SER A 1 6.65 6.06 -27.09
C SER A 1 7.31 6.76 -25.91
N PHE A 2 8.10 6.06 -25.11
CA PHE A 2 8.88 6.68 -24.03
C PHE A 2 10.23 7.18 -24.59
N PRO A 3 10.84 8.22 -23.98
CA PRO A 3 12.13 8.75 -24.44
C PRO A 3 13.25 7.71 -24.41
N TYR A 4 14.00 7.58 -25.52
CA TYR A 4 15.10 6.62 -25.66
C TYR A 4 16.26 6.86 -24.67
N GLU A 5 16.44 8.10 -24.23
CA GLU A 5 17.41 8.50 -23.21
C GLU A 5 17.22 7.79 -21.86
N ILE A 6 16.03 7.25 -21.57
CA ILE A 6 15.76 6.47 -20.34
C ILE A 6 16.42 5.07 -20.41
N LEU A 7 16.74 4.57 -21.61
CA LEU A 7 17.25 3.23 -21.87
C LEU A 7 18.75 3.17 -22.22
N TRP A 8 19.45 4.31 -22.27
CA TRP A 8 20.88 4.38 -22.69
C TRP A 8 21.80 4.66 -21.48
N GLU A 9 23.12 4.56 -21.67
CA GLU A 9 24.16 4.40 -20.63
C GLU A 9 24.17 2.98 -20.01
N GLU A 10 24.32 2.86 -18.70
CA GLU A 10 24.31 1.60 -17.93
C GLU A 10 23.00 1.42 -17.13
N ARG A 11 21.89 2.01 -17.62
CA ARG A 11 20.60 1.98 -16.93
C ARG A 11 19.84 0.69 -17.26
N VAL A 12 19.21 0.09 -16.26
CA VAL A 12 18.45 -1.16 -16.41
C VAL A 12 16.98 -0.92 -16.02
N LEU A 13 16.07 -1.18 -16.96
CA LEU A 13 14.64 -1.22 -16.69
C LEU A 13 14.24 -2.65 -16.30
N ARG A 14 13.67 -2.82 -15.10
CA ARG A 14 13.14 -4.10 -14.60
C ARG A 14 11.67 -3.94 -14.21
N SER A 15 10.88 -4.97 -14.49
CA SER A 15 9.55 -5.12 -13.90
C SER A 15 9.63 -6.09 -12.72
N VAL A 16 9.00 -5.74 -11.62
CA VAL A 16 8.77 -6.65 -10.50
C VAL A 16 7.26 -6.87 -10.41
N ALA A 17 6.87 -8.15 -10.39
CA ALA A 17 5.48 -8.58 -10.22
C ALA A 17 5.49 -9.91 -9.47
N ASN A 18 4.38 -10.27 -8.83
CA ASN A 18 4.19 -11.56 -8.13
C ASN A 18 5.19 -11.82 -7.00
N LEU A 19 5.06 -11.09 -5.89
CA LEU A 19 5.79 -11.38 -4.65
C LEU A 19 5.41 -12.77 -4.12
N THR A 20 6.41 -13.53 -3.67
CA THR A 20 6.21 -14.81 -3.01
C THR A 20 5.75 -14.60 -1.57
N ARG A 21 5.25 -15.68 -0.94
CA ARG A 21 4.97 -15.67 0.50
C ARG A 21 6.24 -15.40 1.32
N ALA A 22 7.37 -15.97 0.91
CA ALA A 22 8.65 -15.79 1.59
C ALA A 22 9.10 -14.31 1.57
N ASP A 23 8.98 -13.63 0.42
CA ASP A 23 9.29 -12.20 0.30
C ASP A 23 8.47 -11.36 1.31
N GLY A 24 7.20 -11.71 1.50
CA GLY A 24 6.33 -11.06 2.47
C GLY A 24 6.75 -11.30 3.92
N GLU A 25 7.12 -12.52 4.26
CA GLU A 25 7.59 -12.86 5.61
C GLU A 25 8.90 -12.14 5.95
N GLU A 26 9.86 -12.12 5.01
CA GLU A 26 11.12 -11.38 5.16
C GLU A 26 10.89 -9.87 5.31
N PHE A 27 10.00 -9.30 4.49
CA PHE A 27 9.65 -7.89 4.58
C PHE A 27 9.01 -7.54 5.93
N MET A 28 8.06 -8.35 6.40
CA MET A 28 7.36 -8.09 7.67
C MET A 28 8.28 -8.24 8.89
N ALA A 29 9.32 -9.08 8.82
CA ALA A 29 10.36 -9.14 9.85
C ALA A 29 11.27 -7.88 9.85
N LEU A 30 11.48 -7.27 8.68
CA LEU A 30 12.29 -6.06 8.52
C LEU A 30 11.52 -4.77 8.86
N ALA A 31 10.24 -4.68 8.50
CA ALA A 31 9.43 -3.46 8.57
C ALA A 31 9.38 -2.75 9.95
N PRO A 32 9.45 -3.44 11.11
CA PRO A 32 9.53 -2.75 12.40
C PRO A 32 10.89 -2.10 12.67
N ARG A 33 11.96 -2.57 12.01
CA ARG A 33 13.34 -2.12 12.21
C ARG A 33 13.70 -0.91 11.35
N VAL A 34 13.00 -0.76 10.24
CA VAL A 34 13.08 0.40 9.33
C VAL A 34 11.68 1.00 9.35
N PRO A 35 11.41 2.12 10.05
CA PRO A 35 10.06 2.52 10.44
C PRO A 35 9.19 2.93 9.24
N VAL A 36 8.70 1.94 8.48
CA VAL A 36 7.77 2.10 7.38
C VAL A 36 6.40 2.43 7.98
N ARG A 37 5.89 3.63 7.70
CA ARG A 37 4.55 4.06 8.09
C ARG A 37 3.64 4.03 6.86
N ALA A 38 2.70 3.09 6.83
CA ALA A 38 1.66 3.08 5.81
C ALA A 38 0.62 4.16 6.13
N GLN A 39 0.22 4.94 5.13
CA GLN A 39 -0.97 5.80 5.23
C GLN A 39 -2.20 4.94 4.92
N VAL A 40 -3.13 4.90 5.86
CA VAL A 40 -4.34 4.07 5.74
C VAL A 40 -5.59 4.91 6.01
N GLU A 41 -6.64 4.63 5.26
CA GLU A 41 -7.99 5.12 5.53
C GLU A 41 -8.85 3.93 5.97
N PRO A 42 -9.14 3.78 7.28
CA PRO A 42 -9.97 2.68 7.75
C PRO A 42 -11.44 2.92 7.42
N HIS A 43 -12.11 1.87 6.95
CA HIS A 43 -13.53 1.86 6.64
C HIS A 43 -14.19 0.63 7.29
N PRO A 44 -15.38 0.75 7.88
CA PRO A 44 -16.17 -0.42 8.23
C PRO A 44 -16.36 -1.33 7.03
N LEU A 45 -16.34 -2.65 7.24
CA LEU A 45 -16.60 -3.61 6.16
C LEU A 45 -17.96 -3.37 5.48
N ASP A 46 -18.96 -2.93 6.23
CA ASP A 46 -20.31 -2.63 5.71
C ASP A 46 -20.31 -1.48 4.71
N ASP A 47 -19.31 -0.58 4.78
CA ASP A 47 -19.15 0.58 3.89
C ASP A 47 -18.25 0.28 2.68
N ALA A 48 -17.95 -1.00 2.40
CA ALA A 48 -17.01 -1.39 1.35
C ALA A 48 -17.35 -0.83 -0.03
N ASN A 49 -18.63 -0.75 -0.39
CA ASN A 49 -19.06 -0.20 -1.67
C ASN A 49 -18.77 1.31 -1.78
N GLU A 50 -18.89 2.05 -0.68
CA GLU A 50 -18.53 3.46 -0.65
C GLU A 50 -17.02 3.64 -0.79
N ALA A 51 -16.22 2.85 -0.05
CA ALA A 51 -14.76 2.86 -0.15
C ALA A 51 -14.28 2.56 -1.58
N LEU A 52 -14.89 1.59 -2.26
CA LEU A 52 -14.62 1.30 -3.68
C LEU A 52 -15.03 2.46 -4.60
N GLY A 53 -16.16 3.12 -4.34
CA GLY A 53 -16.57 4.32 -5.05
C GLY A 53 -15.55 5.44 -4.93
N ARG A 54 -15.08 5.72 -3.71
CA ARG A 54 -14.03 6.71 -3.46
C ARG A 54 -12.71 6.34 -4.13
N LEU A 55 -12.32 5.07 -4.10
CA LEU A 55 -11.12 4.58 -4.78
C LEU A 55 -11.19 4.84 -6.29
N ARG A 56 -12.32 4.47 -6.92
CA ARG A 56 -12.55 4.70 -8.35
C ARG A 56 -12.50 6.18 -8.72
N ASP A 57 -13.04 7.04 -7.86
CA ASP A 57 -13.06 8.49 -8.06
C ASP A 57 -11.73 9.16 -7.71
N GLY A 58 -10.69 8.40 -7.31
CA GLY A 58 -9.37 8.94 -6.95
C GLY A 58 -9.35 9.70 -5.62
N ARG A 59 -10.27 9.40 -4.70
CA ARG A 59 -10.49 10.13 -3.43
C ARG A 59 -9.93 9.40 -2.20
N ILE A 60 -9.06 8.42 -2.39
CA ILE A 60 -8.34 7.71 -1.32
C ILE A 60 -6.89 8.19 -1.30
N ARG A 61 -6.36 8.50 -0.12
CA ARG A 61 -4.94 8.77 0.13
C ARG A 61 -4.33 7.53 0.77
N GLY A 62 -3.26 7.01 0.18
CA GLY A 62 -2.65 5.76 0.63
C GLY A 62 -3.56 4.57 0.34
N SER A 63 -3.87 3.77 1.36
CA SER A 63 -4.64 2.52 1.23
C SER A 63 -5.96 2.58 1.97
N ALA A 64 -7.08 2.28 1.30
CA ALA A 64 -8.35 2.01 1.97
C ALA A 64 -8.29 0.62 2.63
N VAL A 65 -8.58 0.55 3.94
CA VAL A 65 -8.53 -0.69 4.71
C VAL A 65 -9.92 -1.00 5.28
N LEU A 66 -10.51 -2.13 4.87
CA LEU A 66 -11.79 -2.59 5.41
C LEU A 66 -11.57 -3.27 6.76
N ILE A 67 -12.32 -2.84 7.77
CA ILE A 67 -12.25 -3.32 9.14
C ILE A 67 -13.40 -4.29 9.38
N PRO A 68 -13.12 -5.58 9.65
CA PRO A 68 -14.15 -6.57 9.96
C PRO A 68 -14.96 -6.22 11.22
N PRO A 69 -16.21 -6.70 11.33
CA PRO A 69 -17.01 -6.53 12.54
C PRO A 69 -16.28 -7.03 13.79
N GLY A 70 -16.44 -6.31 14.91
CA GLY A 70 -15.80 -6.65 16.18
C GLY A 70 -14.30 -6.34 16.25
N ARG A 71 -13.70 -5.74 15.22
CA ARG A 71 -12.37 -5.15 15.28
C ARG A 71 -12.47 -3.64 15.34
N THR A 72 -11.68 -3.03 16.23
CA THR A 72 -11.48 -1.59 16.26
C THR A 72 -10.31 -1.25 15.35
N PRO A 73 -10.39 -0.18 14.53
CA PRO A 73 -9.20 0.34 13.86
C PRO A 73 -8.12 0.62 14.92
N VAL A 74 -6.88 0.22 14.67
CA VAL A 74 -5.77 0.70 15.49
C VAL A 74 -5.69 2.21 15.22
N PRO A 75 -5.81 3.08 16.24
CA PRO A 75 -5.70 4.50 16.01
C PRO A 75 -4.35 4.79 15.35
N ASP A 76 -4.34 5.73 14.39
CA ASP A 76 -3.11 6.23 13.81
C ASP A 76 -2.16 6.56 14.96
N GLN A 77 -1.02 5.88 15.02
CA GLN A 77 0.05 6.31 15.91
C GLN A 77 0.49 7.66 15.36
N GLU A 78 0.00 8.74 15.97
CA GLU A 78 0.34 10.12 15.61
C GLU A 78 1.82 10.19 15.28
N ALA A 79 2.08 10.75 14.09
CA ALA A 79 3.42 10.99 13.63
C ALA A 79 4.11 11.96 14.60
N ALA A 80 4.88 11.40 15.54
CA ALA A 80 6.11 12.00 15.99
C ALA A 80 7.06 12.16 14.79
#